data_AF-A0A0S7X2X6-F1
#
_entry.id   AF-A0A0S7X2X6-F1
#
_cell.length_a   1.000
_cell.length_b   1.000
_cell.length_c   1.000
_cell.angle_alpha   90.00
_cell.angle_beta   90.00
_cell.angle_gamma   90.00
#
_symmetry.space_group_name_H-M   'P 1'
#
loop_
_entity.id
_entity.type
_entity.pdbx_description
1 polymer ?
#
loop_
_entity_poly.entity_id
_entity_poly.type
_entity_poly.pdbx_seq_one_letter_code
_entity_poly.pdbx_strand_id
1 'polypeptide(L)'
;MKKLSKKISFSQRIFTKLLIVIIIVSIIPLIISNSLIISTYQEVIDKYFPEKFPLAEQDLTLTYQNVKIQAGLTFLLVLILVVFVSIVLSRDLIRPLQRLVKGTREVSKGNLDVKLKIISSDEVGELTNSFNKMVEDLKKSKIALEQEKASLEIKVKARTKELAELNQTLEERVKERTKELRERIDELERFHKLTIGREVKMIELKKEIKKLKEKLENK
;
A
#
# COMPACT_ATOMS: atom_id res chain seq x y z
N MET A 1 35.18 -18.83 2.93
CA MET A 1 34.99 -17.57 2.17
C MET A 1 34.56 -17.84 0.72
N LYS A 2 33.28 -18.16 0.47
CA LYS A 2 32.75 -18.36 -0.90
C LYS A 2 31.24 -18.12 -0.89
N LYS A 3 30.79 -16.87 -0.78
CA LYS A 3 29.37 -16.49 -0.96
C LYS A 3 29.11 -14.98 -1.15
N LEU A 4 30.04 -14.26 -1.81
CA LEU A 4 29.88 -12.83 -2.09
C LEU A 4 30.09 -12.49 -3.58
N SER A 5 29.67 -13.39 -4.47
CA SER A 5 29.73 -13.19 -5.93
C SER A 5 28.35 -13.38 -6.54
N LYS A 6 27.51 -12.33 -6.46
CA LYS A 6 26.47 -11.97 -7.43
C LYS A 6 25.74 -10.68 -7.03
N LYS A 7 26.51 -9.62 -6.76
CA LYS A 7 25.98 -8.25 -6.68
C LYS A 7 26.28 -7.52 -8.00
N ILE A 8 25.89 -8.14 -9.13
CA ILE A 8 25.78 -7.39 -10.38
C ILE A 8 24.55 -6.51 -10.17
N SER A 9 24.76 -5.22 -10.06
CA SER A 9 23.79 -4.25 -9.57
C SER A 9 22.54 -4.24 -10.45
N PHE A 10 21.39 -4.03 -9.79
CA PHE A 10 20.04 -3.83 -10.28
C PHE A 10 19.88 -2.81 -11.43
N SER A 11 20.93 -2.21 -11.98
CA SER A 11 20.82 -1.28 -13.11
C SER A 11 21.38 -1.86 -14.40
N GLN A 12 22.18 -2.92 -14.31
CA GLN A 12 23.04 -3.27 -15.43
C GLN A 12 22.36 -4.10 -16.51
N ARG A 13 21.30 -4.88 -16.27
CA ARG A 13 20.82 -5.84 -17.28
C ARG A 13 19.95 -5.18 -18.35
N ILE A 14 18.98 -4.39 -17.94
CA ILE A 14 18.17 -3.57 -18.85
C ILE A 14 19.03 -2.53 -19.58
N PHE A 15 19.92 -1.87 -18.84
CA PHE A 15 20.78 -0.83 -19.39
C PHE A 15 21.77 -1.42 -20.40
N THR A 16 22.37 -2.57 -20.13
CA THR A 16 23.27 -3.23 -21.08
C THR A 16 22.55 -3.65 -22.36
N LYS A 17 21.32 -4.20 -22.27
CA LYS A 17 20.51 -4.50 -23.47
C LYS A 17 20.25 -3.24 -24.29
N LEU A 18 19.81 -2.14 -23.65
CA LEU A 18 19.57 -0.87 -24.33
C LEU A 18 20.84 -0.31 -24.96
N LEU A 19 21.95 -0.35 -24.23
CA LEU A 19 23.24 0.16 -24.68
C LEU A 19 23.79 -0.64 -25.87
N ILE A 20 23.70 -1.98 -25.82
CA ILE A 20 24.06 -2.85 -26.96
C ILE A 20 23.22 -2.50 -28.18
N VAL A 21 21.92 -2.31 -27.99
CA VAL A 21 21.01 -1.96 -29.07
C VAL A 21 21.36 -0.59 -29.68
N ILE A 22 21.61 0.43 -28.86
CA ILE A 22 22.02 1.77 -29.33
C ILE A 22 23.35 1.68 -30.10
N ILE A 23 24.33 0.92 -29.59
CA ILE A 23 25.62 0.73 -30.25
C ILE A 23 25.43 0.04 -31.61
N ILE A 24 24.62 -1.02 -31.68
CA ILE A 24 24.34 -1.75 -32.93
C ILE A 24 23.65 -0.85 -33.95
N VAL A 25 22.73 0.02 -33.53
CA VAL A 25 22.00 0.89 -34.46
C VAL A 25 22.80 2.11 -34.89
N SER A 26 23.62 2.67 -34.00
CA SER A 26 24.35 3.90 -34.29
C SER A 26 25.75 3.64 -34.83
N ILE A 27 26.53 2.77 -34.20
CA ILE A 27 27.97 2.65 -34.46
C ILE A 27 28.24 1.71 -35.63
N ILE A 28 27.55 0.57 -35.70
CA ILE A 28 27.82 -0.43 -36.75
C ILE A 28 27.52 0.10 -38.15
N PRO A 29 26.36 0.75 -38.43
CA PRO A 29 26.10 1.30 -39.76
C PRO A 29 27.08 2.41 -40.15
N LEU A 30 27.51 3.23 -39.19
CA LEU A 30 28.52 4.26 -39.42
C LEU A 30 29.87 3.66 -39.82
N ILE A 31 30.34 2.63 -39.10
CA ILE A 31 31.60 1.95 -39.44
C ILE A 31 31.52 1.29 -40.81
N ILE A 32 30.44 0.57 -41.11
CA ILE A 32 30.23 -0.10 -42.40
C ILE A 32 30.17 0.94 -43.52
N SER A 33 29.36 1.98 -43.35
CA SER A 33 29.21 3.05 -44.34
C SER A 33 30.54 3.76 -44.60
N ASN A 34 31.30 4.09 -43.55
CA ASN A 34 32.60 4.73 -43.70
C ASN A 34 33.62 3.82 -44.40
N SER A 35 33.63 2.52 -44.06
CA SER A 35 34.51 1.53 -44.71
C SER A 35 34.23 1.38 -46.20
N LEU A 36 32.95 1.37 -46.60
CA LEU A 36 32.54 1.28 -48.00
C LEU A 36 32.93 2.53 -48.80
N ILE A 37 32.74 3.71 -48.21
CA ILE A 37 33.13 4.97 -48.83
C ILE A 37 34.64 4.98 -49.08
N ILE A 38 35.46 4.62 -48.09
CA ILE A 38 36.92 4.55 -48.24
C ILE A 38 37.31 3.57 -49.36
N SER A 39 36.69 2.39 -49.44
CA SER A 39 37.03 1.42 -50.50
C SER A 39 36.74 1.97 -51.88
N THR A 40 35.63 2.69 -52.06
CA THR A 40 35.30 3.32 -53.36
C THR A 40 36.29 4.41 -53.74
N TYR A 41 36.77 5.21 -52.79
CA TYR A 41 37.80 6.20 -53.08
C TYR A 41 39.16 5.57 -53.36
N GLN A 42 39.52 4.50 -52.66
CA GLN A 42 40.77 3.76 -52.90
C GLN A 42 40.80 3.18 -54.31
N GLU A 43 39.71 2.58 -54.78
CA GLU A 43 39.62 2.04 -56.14
C GLU A 43 39.87 3.11 -57.22
N VAL A 44 39.34 4.32 -57.02
CA VAL A 44 39.59 5.47 -57.92
C VAL A 44 41.04 5.94 -57.83
N ILE A 45 41.58 6.06 -56.62
CA ILE A 45 42.98 6.49 -56.42
C ILE A 45 43.94 5.49 -57.07
N ASP A 46 43.81 4.19 -56.81
CA ASP A 46 44.70 3.16 -57.35
C ASP A 46 44.66 3.12 -58.89
N LYS A 47 43.51 3.42 -59.49
CA LYS A 47 43.33 3.45 -60.95
C LYS A 47 43.96 4.67 -61.62
N TYR A 48 44.08 5.81 -60.93
CA TYR A 48 44.46 7.09 -61.56
C TYR A 48 45.67 7.81 -60.94
N PHE A 49 46.19 7.39 -59.78
CA PHE A 49 47.40 7.99 -59.19
C PHE A 49 48.75 7.56 -59.82
N PRO A 50 48.94 6.38 -60.43
CA PRO A 50 50.22 6.03 -61.05
C PRO A 50 50.46 6.70 -62.42
N GLU A 51 49.44 7.20 -63.12
CA GLU A 51 49.56 7.96 -64.38
C GLU A 51 49.12 9.43 -64.21
N LYS A 52 49.78 10.35 -64.93
CA LYS A 52 49.36 11.76 -64.96
C LYS A 52 47.95 11.84 -65.56
N PHE A 53 47.00 12.29 -64.73
CA PHE A 53 45.61 12.63 -65.04
C PHE A 53 45.36 13.06 -66.51
N PRO A 54 44.34 12.47 -67.15
CA PRO A 54 42.97 12.93 -66.87
C PRO A 54 42.06 11.83 -66.31
N LEU A 55 41.32 12.13 -65.24
CA LEU A 55 40.15 11.34 -64.84
C LEU A 55 39.19 11.33 -66.03
N ALA A 56 38.85 10.16 -66.57
CA ALA A 56 37.75 10.10 -67.50
C ALA A 56 36.48 10.52 -66.76
N GLU A 57 35.71 11.48 -67.31
CA GLU A 57 34.44 11.95 -66.72
C GLU A 57 33.48 10.79 -66.38
N GLN A 58 33.60 9.69 -67.12
CA GLN A 58 32.86 8.46 -66.90
C GLN A 58 33.14 7.81 -65.53
N ASP A 59 34.39 7.77 -65.06
CA ASP A 59 34.73 7.14 -63.77
C ASP A 59 34.29 7.99 -62.57
N LEU A 60 34.32 9.32 -62.70
CA LEU A 60 33.76 10.22 -61.69
C LEU A 60 32.24 10.01 -61.56
N THR A 61 31.56 9.81 -62.69
CA THR A 61 30.12 9.53 -62.73
C THR A 61 29.79 8.18 -62.08
N LEU A 62 30.56 7.12 -62.37
CA LEU A 62 30.40 5.80 -61.76
C LEU A 62 30.62 5.85 -60.24
N THR A 63 31.64 6.56 -59.80
CA THR A 63 31.94 6.77 -58.37
C THR A 63 30.78 7.46 -57.66
N TYR A 64 30.24 8.53 -58.25
CA TYR A 64 29.08 9.24 -57.70
C TYR A 64 27.84 8.34 -57.59
N GLN A 65 27.57 7.50 -58.59
CA GLN A 65 26.45 6.56 -58.55
C GLN A 65 26.64 5.51 -57.44
N ASN A 66 27.84 4.95 -57.29
CA ASN A 66 28.14 3.96 -56.26
C ASN A 66 27.98 4.55 -54.85
N VAL A 67 28.51 5.76 -54.61
CA VAL A 67 28.33 6.47 -53.34
C VAL A 67 26.86 6.75 -53.06
N LYS A 68 26.07 7.17 -54.06
CA LYS A 68 24.63 7.40 -53.92
C LYS A 68 23.86 6.13 -53.57
N ILE A 69 24.17 4.99 -54.22
CA ILE A 69 23.56 3.69 -53.92
C ILE A 69 23.93 3.25 -52.50
N GLN A 70 25.20 3.35 -52.12
CA GLN A 70 25.67 3.02 -50.77
C GLN A 70 24.98 3.86 -49.70
N ALA A 71 24.86 5.18 -49.91
CA ALA A 71 24.14 6.06 -49.00
C ALA A 71 22.66 5.65 -48.86
N GLY A 72 22.00 5.29 -49.96
CA GLY A 72 20.63 4.78 -49.95
C GLY A 72 20.48 3.47 -49.18
N LEU A 73 21.41 2.53 -49.36
CA LEU A 73 21.44 1.25 -48.63
C LEU A 73 21.69 1.45 -47.13
N THR A 74 22.63 2.32 -46.74
CA THR A 74 22.88 2.68 -45.34
C THR A 74 21.65 3.29 -44.71
N PHE A 75 20.96 4.22 -45.40
CA PHE A 75 19.73 4.82 -44.91
C PHE A 75 18.63 3.77 -44.68
N LEU A 76 18.43 2.86 -45.64
CA LEU A 76 17.47 1.77 -45.53
C LEU A 76 17.79 0.84 -44.35
N LEU A 77 19.07 0.50 -44.16
CA LEU A 77 19.52 -0.32 -43.03
C LEU A 77 19.22 0.36 -41.69
N VAL A 78 19.52 1.66 -41.56
CA VAL A 78 19.22 2.43 -40.33
C VAL A 78 17.72 2.45 -40.06
N LEU A 79 16.87 2.65 -41.08
CA LEU A 79 15.41 2.59 -40.89
C LEU A 79 14.94 1.23 -40.37
N ILE A 80 15.45 0.14 -40.95
CA ILE A 80 15.11 -1.22 -40.50
C ILE A 80 15.53 -1.42 -39.04
N LEU A 81 16.73 -0.97 -38.67
CA LEU A 81 17.23 -1.05 -37.30
C LEU A 81 16.37 -0.24 -36.33
N VAL A 82 15.97 0.99 -36.67
CA VAL A 82 15.07 1.81 -35.83
C VAL A 82 13.74 1.10 -35.58
N VAL A 83 13.15 0.50 -36.59
CA VAL A 83 11.89 -0.27 -36.44
C VAL A 83 12.11 -1.48 -35.53
N PHE A 84 13.21 -2.22 -35.74
CA PHE A 84 13.56 -3.37 -34.92
C PHE A 84 13.72 -3.00 -33.43
N VAL A 85 14.48 -1.95 -33.13
CA VAL A 85 14.66 -1.44 -31.76
C VAL A 85 13.34 -1.02 -31.13
N SER A 86 12.50 -0.31 -31.89
CA SER A 86 11.19 0.13 -31.42
C SER A 86 10.32 -1.06 -31.00
N ILE A 87 10.35 -2.16 -31.76
CA ILE A 87 9.63 -3.39 -31.45
C ILE A 87 10.18 -4.04 -30.17
N VAL A 88 11.49 -4.15 -30.03
CA VAL A 88 12.15 -4.72 -28.84
C VAL A 88 11.81 -3.90 -27.59
N LEU A 89 11.98 -2.58 -27.66
CA LEU A 89 11.69 -1.66 -26.55
C LEU A 89 10.22 -1.71 -26.14
N SER A 90 9.32 -1.76 -27.12
CA SER A 90 7.89 -1.89 -26.87
C SER A 90 7.56 -3.18 -26.13
N ARG A 91 8.13 -4.32 -26.56
CA ARG A 91 7.84 -5.64 -26.01
C ARG A 91 8.45 -5.85 -24.64
N ASP A 92 9.71 -5.47 -24.46
CA ASP A 92 10.49 -5.86 -23.28
C ASP A 92 10.36 -4.85 -22.14
N LEU A 93 10.10 -3.56 -22.45
CA LEU A 93 9.99 -2.51 -21.44
C LEU A 93 8.60 -1.90 -21.37
N ILE A 94 8.13 -1.30 -22.47
CA ILE A 94 6.95 -0.44 -22.43
C ILE A 94 5.70 -1.24 -22.07
N ARG A 95 5.47 -2.40 -22.71
CA ARG A 95 4.31 -3.26 -22.41
C ARG A 95 4.29 -3.78 -20.97
N PRO A 96 5.38 -4.37 -20.41
CA PRO A 96 5.37 -4.76 -19.01
C PRO A 96 5.16 -3.58 -18.05
N LEU A 97 5.75 -2.41 -18.32
CA LEU A 97 5.49 -1.20 -17.51
C LEU A 97 4.01 -0.78 -17.55
N GLN A 98 3.39 -0.80 -18.73
CA GLN A 98 1.94 -0.54 -18.85
C GLN A 98 1.10 -1.57 -18.10
N ARG A 99 1.51 -2.84 -18.06
CA ARG A 99 0.83 -3.87 -17.25
C ARG A 99 0.95 -3.60 -15.77
N LEU A 100 2.13 -3.17 -15.30
CA LEU A 100 2.34 -2.73 -13.92
C LEU A 100 1.43 -1.55 -13.57
N VAL A 101 1.38 -0.51 -14.40
CA VAL A 101 0.50 0.65 -14.19
C VAL A 101 -0.96 0.23 -14.09
N LYS A 102 -1.42 -0.64 -15.00
CA LYS A 102 -2.79 -1.18 -14.96
C LYS A 102 -3.04 -2.01 -13.70
N GLY A 103 -2.10 -2.87 -13.33
CA GLY A 103 -2.18 -3.68 -12.11
C GLY A 103 -2.28 -2.83 -10.85
N THR A 104 -1.43 -1.81 -10.73
CA THR A 104 -1.46 -0.86 -9.60
C THR A 104 -2.79 -0.13 -9.53
N ARG A 105 -3.37 0.27 -10.68
CA ARG A 105 -4.68 0.93 -10.71
C ARG A 105 -5.84 0.01 -10.30
N GLU A 106 -5.75 -1.29 -10.56
CA GLU A 106 -6.74 -2.25 -10.09
C GLU A 106 -6.61 -2.48 -8.58
N VAL A 107 -5.38 -2.61 -8.08
CA VAL A 107 -5.09 -2.70 -6.64
C VAL A 107 -5.58 -1.46 -5.90
N SER A 108 -5.40 -0.26 -6.46
CA SER A 108 -5.88 0.99 -5.85
C SER A 108 -7.40 1.10 -5.79
N LYS A 109 -8.14 0.32 -6.61
CA LYS A 109 -9.60 0.20 -6.53
C LYS A 109 -10.06 -0.88 -5.53
N GLY A 110 -9.12 -1.53 -4.84
CA GLY A 110 -9.39 -2.59 -3.86
C GLY A 110 -9.38 -4.01 -4.44
N ASN A 111 -9.07 -4.20 -5.71
CA ASN A 111 -8.92 -5.52 -6.32
C ASN A 111 -7.54 -6.12 -5.96
N LEU A 112 -7.50 -7.03 -5.00
CA LEU A 112 -6.27 -7.68 -4.51
C LEU A 112 -6.03 -9.07 -5.12
N ASP A 113 -6.80 -9.46 -6.13
CA ASP A 113 -6.63 -10.72 -6.87
C ASP A 113 -5.74 -10.56 -8.11
N VAL A 114 -5.23 -9.33 -8.32
CA VAL A 114 -4.34 -9.00 -9.43
C VAL A 114 -3.01 -9.74 -9.29
N LYS A 115 -2.66 -10.53 -10.32
CA LYS A 115 -1.36 -11.19 -10.43
C LYS A 115 -0.78 -10.98 -11.82
N LEU A 116 0.38 -10.33 -11.88
CA LEU A 116 1.07 -10.05 -13.14
C LEU A 116 2.03 -11.18 -13.49
N LYS A 117 2.03 -11.61 -14.76
CA LYS A 117 3.00 -12.59 -15.26
C LYS A 117 4.39 -11.94 -15.34
N ILE A 118 5.38 -12.58 -14.72
CA ILE A 118 6.79 -12.20 -14.87
C ILE A 118 7.23 -12.63 -16.27
N ILE A 119 7.52 -11.66 -17.13
CA ILE A 119 7.92 -11.89 -18.53
C ILE A 119 9.40 -11.55 -18.79
N SER A 120 10.08 -10.92 -17.84
CA SER A 120 11.48 -10.55 -17.95
C SER A 120 12.29 -11.14 -16.80
N SER A 121 13.58 -11.38 -17.04
CA SER A 121 14.56 -11.87 -16.06
C SER A 121 15.52 -10.77 -15.57
N ASP A 122 15.18 -9.52 -15.88
CA ASP A 122 15.89 -8.31 -15.52
C ASP A 122 15.10 -7.49 -14.49
N GLU A 123 15.46 -6.22 -14.34
CA GLU A 123 14.90 -5.29 -13.37
C GLU A 123 13.37 -5.18 -13.45
N VAL A 124 12.80 -5.26 -14.65
CA VAL A 124 11.35 -5.20 -14.86
C VAL A 124 10.69 -6.47 -14.32
N GLY A 125 11.36 -7.61 -14.45
CA GLY A 125 10.94 -8.88 -13.88
C GLY A 125 10.95 -8.86 -12.35
N GLU A 126 12.02 -8.34 -11.77
CA GLU A 126 12.14 -8.16 -10.33
C GLU A 126 11.08 -7.20 -9.78
N LEU A 127 10.85 -6.06 -10.46
CA LEU A 127 9.77 -5.13 -10.11
C LEU A 127 8.39 -5.80 -10.17
N THR A 128 8.15 -6.63 -11.19
CA THR A 128 6.91 -7.40 -11.30
C THR A 128 6.74 -8.39 -10.14
N ASN A 129 7.83 -9.03 -9.72
CA ASN A 129 7.83 -9.93 -8.57
C ASN A 129 7.52 -9.18 -7.27
N SER A 130 8.19 -8.05 -7.03
CA SER A 130 7.97 -7.19 -5.86
C SER A 130 6.54 -6.64 -5.82
N PHE A 131 5.98 -6.24 -6.97
CA PHE A 131 4.59 -5.85 -7.09
C PHE A 131 3.63 -6.97 -6.67
N ASN A 132 3.80 -8.17 -7.22
CA ASN A 132 2.94 -9.32 -6.86
C ASN A 132 3.03 -9.64 -5.37
N LYS A 133 4.23 -9.55 -4.78
CA LYS A 133 4.44 -9.79 -3.36
C LYS A 133 3.71 -8.76 -2.48
N MET A 134 3.82 -7.48 -2.83
CA MET A 134 3.08 -6.41 -2.17
C MET A 134 1.56 -6.65 -2.20
N VAL A 135 1.01 -7.05 -3.35
CA VAL A 135 -0.42 -7.36 -3.48
C VAL A 135 -0.84 -8.54 -2.60
N GLU A 136 -0.03 -9.59 -2.57
CA GLU A 136 -0.26 -10.75 -1.71
C GLU A 136 -0.28 -10.36 -0.22
N ASP A 137 0.68 -9.54 0.20
CA ASP A 137 0.79 -9.10 1.60
C ASP A 137 -0.38 -8.18 1.98
N LEU A 138 -0.79 -7.26 1.09
CA LEU A 138 -2.02 -6.46 1.28
C LEU A 138 -3.25 -7.35 1.43
N LYS A 139 -3.39 -8.40 0.61
CA LYS A 139 -4.51 -9.35 0.70
C LYS A 139 -4.54 -10.05 2.05
N LYS A 140 -3.38 -10.51 2.54
CA LYS A 140 -3.26 -11.15 3.87
C LYS A 140 -3.63 -10.17 4.99
N SER A 141 -3.13 -8.94 4.94
CA SER A 141 -3.48 -7.92 5.94
C SER A 141 -4.98 -7.62 5.96
N LYS A 142 -5.63 -7.54 4.79
CA LYS A 142 -7.08 -7.34 4.72
C LYS A 142 -7.86 -8.48 5.37
N ILE A 143 -7.50 -9.73 5.07
CA ILE A 143 -8.14 -10.91 5.66
C ILE A 143 -7.96 -10.93 7.18
N ALA A 144 -6.75 -10.64 7.67
CA ALA A 144 -6.48 -10.58 9.11
C ALA A 144 -7.33 -9.50 9.81
N LEU A 145 -7.43 -8.32 9.20
CA LEU A 145 -8.26 -7.22 9.72
C LEU A 145 -9.75 -7.59 9.77
N GLU A 146 -10.27 -8.26 8.74
CA GLU A 146 -11.65 -8.74 8.71
C GLU A 146 -11.93 -9.80 9.80
N GLN A 147 -10.99 -10.71 10.04
CA GLN A 147 -11.08 -11.70 11.12
C GLN A 147 -11.06 -11.05 12.51
N GLU A 148 -10.17 -10.05 12.71
CA GLU A 148 -10.09 -9.32 13.96
C GLU A 148 -11.38 -8.53 14.23
N LYS A 149 -11.94 -7.88 13.20
CA LYS A 149 -13.22 -7.18 13.30
C LYS A 149 -14.35 -8.13 13.70
N ALA A 150 -14.45 -9.30 13.08
CA ALA A 150 -15.47 -10.30 13.42
C ALA A 150 -15.33 -10.78 14.88
N SER A 151 -14.10 -11.03 15.34
CA SER A 151 -13.81 -11.40 16.74
C SER A 151 -14.21 -10.29 17.71
N LEU A 152 -13.90 -9.03 17.37
CA LEU A 152 -14.24 -7.87 18.18
C LEU A 152 -15.77 -7.70 18.28
N GLU A 153 -16.51 -7.86 17.18
CA GLU A 153 -17.98 -7.80 17.18
C GLU A 153 -18.61 -8.84 18.11
N ILE A 154 -18.10 -10.08 18.09
CA ILE A 154 -18.56 -11.14 19.01
C ILE A 154 -18.28 -10.74 20.47
N LYS A 155 -17.07 -10.24 20.76
CA LYS A 155 -16.69 -9.82 22.12
C LYS A 155 -17.52 -8.63 22.62
N VAL A 156 -17.78 -7.64 21.76
CA VAL A 156 -18.64 -6.49 22.09
C VAL A 156 -20.05 -6.98 22.42
N LYS A 157 -20.63 -7.84 21.58
CA LYS A 157 -21.98 -8.39 21.83
C LYS A 157 -22.06 -9.14 23.17
N ALA A 158 -21.05 -9.95 23.47
CA ALA A 158 -20.98 -10.68 24.75
C ALA A 158 -20.91 -9.72 25.94
N ARG A 159 -20.04 -8.70 25.89
CA ARG A 159 -19.91 -7.70 26.97
C ARG A 159 -21.14 -6.82 27.13
N THR A 160 -21.80 -6.44 26.04
CA THR A 160 -23.06 -5.68 26.10
C THR A 160 -24.15 -6.50 26.79
N LYS A 161 -24.23 -7.81 26.52
CA LYS A 161 -25.17 -8.70 27.20
C LYS A 161 -24.89 -8.80 28.70
N GLU A 162 -23.63 -9.02 29.07
CA GLU A 162 -23.20 -9.11 30.48
C GLU A 162 -23.47 -7.79 31.23
N LEU A 163 -23.20 -6.64 30.60
CA LEU A 163 -23.51 -5.33 31.18
C LEU A 163 -25.02 -5.12 31.38
N ALA A 164 -25.85 -5.58 30.44
CA ALA A 164 -27.29 -5.49 30.58
C ALA A 164 -27.81 -6.35 31.75
N GLU A 165 -27.32 -7.59 31.88
CA GLU A 165 -27.65 -8.48 33.00
C GLU A 165 -27.20 -7.90 34.35
N LEU A 166 -26.00 -7.32 34.40
CA LEU A 166 -25.48 -6.67 35.60
C LEU A 166 -26.27 -5.42 35.97
N ASN A 167 -26.62 -4.58 35.01
CA ASN A 167 -27.43 -3.39 35.23
C ASN A 167 -28.82 -3.76 35.77
N GLN A 168 -29.48 -4.78 35.20
CA GLN A 168 -30.75 -5.28 35.70
C GLN A 168 -30.62 -5.75 37.16
N THR A 169 -29.57 -6.50 37.48
CA THR A 169 -29.30 -6.95 38.85
C THR A 169 -29.07 -5.77 39.80
N LEU A 170 -28.36 -4.72 39.36
CA LEU A 170 -28.13 -3.51 40.14
C LEU A 170 -29.44 -2.75 40.38
N GLU A 171 -30.30 -2.62 39.37
CA GLU A 171 -31.62 -1.99 39.50
C GLU A 171 -32.51 -2.74 40.50
N GLU A 172 -32.51 -4.07 40.46
CA GLU A 172 -33.22 -4.92 41.42
C GLU A 172 -32.72 -4.69 42.86
N ARG A 173 -31.40 -4.68 43.07
CA ARG A 173 -30.80 -4.39 44.38
C ARG A 173 -31.10 -2.98 44.87
N VAL A 174 -31.03 -1.97 43.98
CA VAL A 174 -31.38 -0.59 44.33
C VAL A 174 -32.83 -0.52 44.79
N LYS A 175 -33.75 -1.15 44.05
CA LYS A 175 -35.18 -1.21 44.41
C LYS A 175 -35.40 -1.88 45.76
N GLU A 176 -34.73 -3.00 46.01
CA GLU A 176 -34.82 -3.73 47.28
C GLU A 176 -34.30 -2.88 48.45
N ARG A 177 -33.12 -2.26 48.30
CA ARG A 177 -32.55 -1.38 49.33
C ARG A 177 -33.37 -0.12 49.56
N THR A 178 -33.97 0.48 48.53
CA THR A 178 -34.89 1.61 48.69
C THR A 178 -36.13 1.20 49.49
N LYS A 179 -36.68 0.01 49.25
CA LYS A 179 -37.81 -0.52 50.03
C LYS A 179 -37.44 -0.73 51.49
N GLU A 180 -36.32 -1.39 51.76
CA GLU A 180 -35.81 -1.63 53.12
C GLU A 180 -35.58 -0.31 53.88
N LEU A 181 -34.96 0.67 53.20
CA LEU A 181 -34.69 1.99 53.79
C LEU A 181 -35.99 2.73 54.15
N ARG A 182 -37.02 2.61 53.31
CA ARG A 182 -38.36 3.18 53.56
C ARG A 182 -39.04 2.52 54.76
N GLU A 183 -38.97 1.20 54.86
CA GLU A 183 -39.51 0.45 56.01
C GLU A 183 -38.82 0.86 57.32
N ARG A 184 -37.50 1.06 57.30
CA ARG A 184 -36.73 1.57 58.44
C ARG A 184 -37.09 3.01 58.82
N ILE A 185 -37.32 3.89 57.83
CA ILE A 185 -37.80 5.25 58.10
C ILE A 185 -39.17 5.21 58.78
N ASP A 186 -40.11 4.41 58.27
CA ASP A 186 -41.45 4.27 58.87
C ASP A 186 -41.39 3.70 60.30
N GLU A 187 -40.47 2.76 60.56
CA GLU A 187 -40.20 2.21 61.90
C GLU A 187 -39.66 3.28 62.85
N LEU A 188 -38.68 4.07 62.40
CA LEU A 188 -38.11 5.19 63.14
C LEU A 188 -39.18 6.25 63.46
N GLU A 189 -40.03 6.61 62.51
CA GLU A 189 -41.13 7.57 62.74
C GLU A 189 -42.12 7.06 63.81
N ARG A 190 -42.51 5.78 63.73
CA ARG A 190 -43.38 5.15 64.74
C ARG A 190 -42.73 5.17 66.12
N PHE A 191 -41.45 4.79 66.21
CA PHE A 191 -40.70 4.79 67.47
C PHE A 191 -40.60 6.20 68.05
N HIS A 192 -40.32 7.20 67.22
CA HIS A 192 -40.24 8.61 67.62
C HIS A 192 -41.59 9.09 68.18
N LYS A 193 -42.70 8.78 67.50
CA LYS A 193 -44.06 9.15 67.95
C LYS A 193 -44.43 8.51 69.29
N LEU A 194 -44.04 7.25 69.50
CA LEU A 194 -44.20 6.55 70.79
C LEU A 194 -43.38 7.21 71.91
N THR A 195 -42.14 7.58 71.62
CA THR A 195 -41.22 8.17 72.61
C THR A 195 -41.70 9.56 73.03
N ILE A 196 -42.10 10.42 72.08
CA ILE A 196 -42.73 11.72 72.39
C ILE A 196 -44.00 11.51 73.22
N GLY A 197 -44.87 10.57 72.83
CA GLY A 197 -46.08 10.26 73.59
C GLY A 197 -45.79 9.87 75.05
N ARG A 198 -44.75 9.07 75.29
CA ARG A 198 -44.27 8.71 76.63
C ARG A 198 -43.72 9.92 77.39
N GLU A 199 -42.91 10.76 76.76
CA GLU A 199 -42.36 11.97 77.39
C GLU A 199 -43.46 12.96 77.79
N VAL A 200 -44.41 13.25 76.90
CA VAL A 200 -45.55 14.13 77.17
C VAL A 200 -46.35 13.60 78.37
N LYS A 201 -46.63 12.30 78.40
CA LYS A 201 -47.35 11.66 79.52
C LYS A 201 -46.58 11.70 80.83
N MET A 202 -45.25 11.54 80.77
CA MET A 202 -44.38 11.70 81.94
C MET A 202 -44.39 13.13 82.50
N ILE A 203 -44.44 14.14 81.63
CA ILE A 203 -44.57 15.54 82.05
C ILE A 203 -45.92 15.77 82.75
N GLU A 204 -47.00 15.21 82.21
CA GLU A 204 -48.34 15.28 82.78
C GLU A 204 -48.41 14.59 84.15
N LEU A 205 -47.91 13.35 84.25
CA LEU A 205 -47.81 12.61 85.51
C LEU A 205 -46.96 13.35 86.55
N LYS A 206 -45.83 13.94 86.15
CA LYS A 206 -45.01 14.78 87.06
C LYS A 206 -45.79 15.97 87.60
N LYS A 207 -46.60 16.64 86.77
CA LYS A 207 -47.49 17.73 87.22
C LYS A 207 -48.56 17.22 88.19
N GLU A 208 -49.13 16.05 87.92
CA GLU A 208 -50.17 15.45 88.75
C GLU A 208 -49.64 15.02 90.13
N ILE A 209 -48.48 14.35 90.17
CA ILE A 209 -47.77 14.00 91.41
C ILE A 209 -47.45 15.25 92.21
N LYS A 210 -47.01 16.34 91.55
CA LYS A 210 -46.75 17.62 92.23
C LYS A 210 -48.00 18.17 92.89
N LYS A 211 -49.13 18.22 92.17
CA LYS A 211 -50.44 18.64 92.73
C LYS A 211 -50.90 17.75 93.88
N LEU A 212 -50.71 16.43 93.79
CA LEU A 212 -51.08 15.49 94.85
C LEU A 212 -50.21 15.65 96.09
N LYS A 213 -48.90 15.86 95.93
CA LYS A 213 -47.99 16.19 97.04
C LYS A 213 -48.40 17.49 97.73
N GLU A 214 -48.68 18.54 96.97
CA GLU A 214 -49.15 19.82 97.52
C GLU A 214 -50.47 19.67 98.30
N LYS A 215 -51.37 18.75 97.90
CA LYS A 215 -52.59 18.43 98.66
C LYS A 215 -52.35 17.61 99.93
N LEU A 216 -51.29 16.81 99.97
CA LEU A 216 -50.91 15.98 101.12
C LEU A 216 -50.15 16.77 102.19
N GLU A 217 -49.40 17.79 101.78
CA GLU A 217 -48.68 18.72 102.68
C GLU A 217 -49.59 19.79 103.30
N ASN A 218 -50.80 20.01 102.75
CA ASN A 218 -51.79 20.97 103.26
C ASN A 218 -52.91 20.31 104.12
N LYS A 219 -52.64 19.14 104.71
CA LYS A 219 -53.51 18.42 105.66
C LYS A 219 -52.77 18.22 106.98
#